data_AF-A0A4R8PQ71-F1
#
_entry.id   AF-A0A4R8PQ71-F1
#
_cell.length_a   1.000
_cell.length_b   1.000
_cell.length_c   1.000
_cell.angle_alpha   90.00
_cell.angle_beta   90.00
_cell.angle_gamma   90.00
#
_symmetry.space_group_name_H-M   'P 1'
#
loop_
_entity.id
_entity.type
_entity.pdbx_description
1 polymer ?
#
loop_
_entity_poly.entity_id
_entity_poly.type
_entity_poly.pdbx_seq_one_letter_code
_entity_poly.pdbx_strand_id
1 'polypeptide(L)'
;MAYNICSIANTLLTYCPAQEELEAGQSQNVDTALQITPAEYELLSEESTKSAVSEYYIWRSIYDGVFGSEKKKRLGAWGGVVGTRFHLLCGDLSSNVEADTAADFFLWRSKGATLVEAATGLHDRKLQQYVAREQHQLSALLPLEKRKDKSVRNRLHRDLLNIFEDALRLYSVFMTSRAFCKVYWPSPLKEPDGSFVYDPATMEAEAWGSHLDRPQRVVFNISPGLLKIGTADGSDYDRVSPLVKPRVVCS
;
A
#
# COMPACT_ATOMS: atom_id res chain seq x y z
N MET A 1 7.25 -4.67 -9.19
CA MET A 1 6.00 -4.18 -8.59
C MET A 1 5.63 -2.74 -8.99
N ALA A 2 6.37 -1.69 -8.60
CA ALA A 2 6.00 -0.29 -8.88
C ALA A 2 5.76 0.02 -10.37
N TYR A 3 6.63 -0.47 -11.27
CA TYR A 3 6.44 -0.35 -12.72
C TYR A 3 5.09 -0.92 -13.21
N ASN A 4 4.67 -2.09 -12.70
CA ASN A 4 3.40 -2.71 -13.09
C ASN A 4 2.20 -1.90 -12.57
N ILE A 5 2.30 -1.37 -11.35
CA ILE A 5 1.27 -0.49 -10.77
C ILE A 5 1.10 0.77 -11.64
N CYS A 6 2.21 1.43 -11.96
CA CYS A 6 2.24 2.60 -12.84
C CYS A 6 1.68 2.28 -14.24
N SER A 7 2.00 1.10 -14.80
CA SER A 7 1.44 0.67 -16.07
C SER A 7 -0.09 0.46 -15.99
N ILE A 8 -0.62 -0.15 -14.93
CA ILE A 8 -2.06 -0.34 -14.76
C ILE A 8 -2.76 1.02 -14.66
N ALA A 9 -2.24 1.93 -13.82
CA ALA A 9 -2.80 3.26 -13.63
C ALA A 9 -2.86 4.06 -14.95
N ASN A 10 -1.76 4.08 -15.70
CA ASN A 10 -1.66 4.87 -16.93
C ASN A 10 -2.38 4.26 -18.15
N THR A 11 -2.67 2.96 -18.16
CA THR A 11 -3.21 2.29 -19.37
C THR A 11 -4.61 1.71 -19.20
N LEU A 12 -5.00 1.35 -17.98
CA LEU A 12 -6.29 0.75 -17.68
C LEU A 12 -7.17 1.71 -16.89
N LEU A 13 -6.66 2.28 -15.79
CA LEU A 13 -7.44 3.05 -14.82
C LEU A 13 -7.45 4.56 -15.15
N THR A 14 -7.88 4.91 -16.36
CA THR A 14 -7.74 6.27 -16.90
C THR A 14 -9.02 7.10 -16.83
N TYR A 15 -10.07 6.60 -16.19
CA TYR A 15 -11.38 7.26 -16.12
C TYR A 15 -11.61 7.87 -14.73
N CYS A 16 -12.13 9.10 -14.72
CA CYS A 16 -12.68 9.72 -13.53
C CYS A 16 -14.21 9.51 -13.54
N PRO A 17 -14.78 8.70 -12.63
CA PRO A 17 -16.23 8.57 -12.48
C PRO A 17 -16.88 9.91 -12.19
N ALA A 18 -18.16 10.06 -12.53
CA ALA A 18 -18.94 11.19 -12.02
C ALA A 18 -19.17 11.03 -10.51
N GLN A 19 -19.32 12.14 -9.78
CA GLN A 19 -19.50 12.11 -8.33
C GLN A 19 -20.76 11.32 -7.92
N GLU A 20 -21.83 11.41 -8.71
CA GLU A 20 -23.07 10.65 -8.50
C GLU A 20 -22.88 9.14 -8.64
N GLU A 21 -21.96 8.67 -9.49
CA GLU A 21 -21.61 7.25 -9.61
C GLU A 21 -20.92 6.73 -8.34
N LEU A 22 -20.09 7.57 -7.72
CA LEU A 22 -19.37 7.23 -6.48
C LEU A 22 -20.34 7.21 -5.28
N GLU A 23 -21.25 8.19 -5.20
CA GLU A 23 -22.25 8.29 -4.15
C GLU A 23 -23.32 7.17 -4.24
N ALA A 24 -23.73 6.79 -5.45
CA ALA A 24 -24.64 5.67 -5.66
C ALA A 24 -24.03 4.32 -5.23
N GLY A 25 -22.73 4.14 -5.44
CA GLY A 25 -21.99 2.96 -4.96
C GLY A 25 -21.90 2.89 -3.43
N GLN A 26 -21.75 4.03 -2.75
CA GLN A 26 -21.68 4.13 -1.29
C GLN A 26 -23.05 3.94 -0.62
N SER A 27 -24.11 4.49 -1.22
CA SER A 27 -25.49 4.44 -0.72
C SER A 27 -26.08 3.03 -0.70
N GLN A 28 -25.58 2.13 -1.55
CA GLN A 28 -26.02 0.73 -1.60
C GLN A 28 -25.38 -0.15 -0.51
N ASN A 29 -24.59 0.43 0.41
CA ASN A 29 -23.95 -0.27 1.53
C ASN A 29 -23.13 -1.48 1.07
N VAL A 30 -22.55 -1.39 -0.12
CA VAL A 30 -21.70 -2.43 -0.68
C VAL A 30 -20.28 -2.11 -0.24
N ASP A 31 -19.67 -3.00 0.53
CA ASP A 31 -18.26 -2.99 0.98
C ASP A 31 -17.25 -3.05 -0.20
N THR A 32 -17.72 -2.74 -1.40
CA THR A 32 -17.05 -2.83 -2.70
C THR A 32 -17.05 -1.50 -3.48
N ALA A 33 -17.48 -0.39 -2.88
CA ALA A 33 -17.31 0.93 -3.49
C ALA A 33 -15.92 1.51 -3.18
N LEU A 34 -15.29 2.14 -4.17
CA LEU A 34 -14.05 2.88 -3.99
C LEU A 34 -14.37 4.13 -3.15
N GLN A 35 -13.80 4.23 -1.94
CA GLN A 35 -14.02 5.37 -1.06
C GLN A 35 -13.08 6.51 -1.45
N ILE A 36 -13.57 7.37 -2.35
CA ILE A 36 -12.86 8.57 -2.82
C ILE A 36 -13.35 9.77 -2.01
N THR A 37 -12.43 10.49 -1.38
CA THR A 37 -12.70 11.76 -0.71
C THR A 37 -12.84 12.90 -1.73
N PRO A 38 -13.53 14.01 -1.39
CA PRO A 38 -13.65 15.15 -2.31
C PRO A 38 -12.30 15.68 -2.82
N ALA A 39 -11.29 15.77 -1.96
CA ALA A 39 -9.94 16.21 -2.35
C ALA A 39 -9.22 15.22 -3.28
N GLU A 40 -9.40 13.91 -3.05
CA GLU A 40 -8.88 12.88 -3.97
C GLU A 40 -9.59 12.92 -5.33
N TYR A 41 -10.88 13.28 -5.35
CA TYR A 41 -11.68 13.39 -6.58
C TYR A 41 -11.25 14.58 -7.44
N GLU A 42 -10.96 15.73 -6.83
CA GLU A 42 -10.41 16.90 -7.54
C GLU A 42 -9.12 16.53 -8.27
N LEU A 43 -8.19 15.86 -7.58
CA LEU A 43 -6.96 15.36 -8.18
C LEU A 43 -7.22 14.27 -9.24
N LEU A 44 -8.18 13.37 -9.04
CA LEU A 44 -8.52 12.35 -10.04
C LEU A 44 -9.07 12.97 -11.34
N SER A 45 -9.71 14.14 -11.24
CA SER A 45 -10.29 14.87 -12.37
C SER A 45 -9.22 15.59 -13.21
N GLU A 46 -8.06 15.89 -12.63
CA GLU A 46 -6.95 16.56 -13.32
C GLU A 46 -6.09 15.57 -14.11
N GLU A 47 -5.81 15.87 -15.39
CA GLU A 47 -5.04 14.97 -16.25
C GLU A 47 -3.61 14.73 -15.74
N SER A 48 -2.99 15.73 -15.10
CA SER A 48 -1.63 15.66 -14.57
C SER A 48 -1.47 14.80 -13.32
N THR A 49 -2.55 14.55 -12.58
CA THR A 49 -2.50 13.86 -11.27
C THR A 49 -3.39 12.62 -11.20
N LYS A 50 -4.29 12.41 -12.18
CA LYS A 50 -5.17 11.24 -12.29
C LYS A 50 -4.47 9.88 -12.17
N SER A 51 -3.34 9.70 -12.87
CA SER A 51 -2.57 8.45 -12.81
C SER A 51 -2.02 8.23 -11.40
N ALA A 52 -1.51 9.28 -10.76
CA ALA A 52 -1.01 9.24 -9.39
C ALA A 52 -2.11 8.85 -8.37
N VAL A 53 -3.34 9.37 -8.53
CA VAL A 53 -4.48 8.97 -7.70
C VAL A 53 -4.86 7.50 -7.93
N SER A 54 -4.81 7.04 -9.17
CA SER A 54 -5.09 5.63 -9.51
C SER A 54 -4.03 4.68 -8.95
N GLU A 55 -2.75 5.06 -9.01
CA GLU A 55 -1.65 4.33 -8.37
C GLU A 55 -1.85 4.26 -6.85
N TYR A 56 -2.25 5.37 -6.23
CA TYR A 56 -2.50 5.43 -4.80
C TYR A 56 -3.52 4.37 -4.34
N TYR A 57 -4.63 4.21 -5.05
CA TYR A 57 -5.62 3.20 -4.66
C TYR A 57 -5.08 1.77 -4.78
N ILE A 58 -4.28 1.47 -5.80
CA ILE A 58 -3.62 0.17 -5.90
C ILE A 58 -2.66 -0.04 -4.72
N TRP A 59 -1.82 0.95 -4.42
CA TRP A 59 -0.89 0.89 -3.28
C TRP A 59 -1.60 0.75 -1.94
N ARG A 60 -2.70 1.47 -1.73
CA ARG A 60 -3.52 1.40 -0.52
C ARG A 60 -4.13 0.02 -0.36
N SER A 61 -4.68 -0.55 -1.44
CA SER A 61 -5.22 -1.92 -1.45
C SER A 61 -4.16 -2.97 -1.11
N ILE A 62 -2.94 -2.83 -1.64
CA ILE A 62 -1.80 -3.70 -1.31
C ILE A 62 -1.39 -3.52 0.14
N TYR A 63 -1.27 -2.27 0.61
CA TYR A 63 -0.88 -1.97 1.98
C TYR A 63 -1.86 -2.56 2.99
N ASP A 64 -3.15 -2.29 2.84
CA ASP A 64 -4.18 -2.78 3.75
C ASP A 64 -4.33 -4.30 3.70
N GLY A 65 -4.24 -4.89 2.50
CA GLY A 65 -4.39 -6.32 2.29
C GLY A 65 -3.18 -7.13 2.76
N VAL A 66 -1.98 -6.71 2.34
CA VAL A 66 -0.74 -7.46 2.52
C VAL A 66 0.05 -6.95 3.70
N PHE A 67 0.45 -5.69 3.76
CA PHE A 67 1.38 -5.23 4.81
C PHE A 67 0.68 -4.99 6.16
N GLY A 68 -0.61 -4.65 6.13
CA GLY A 68 -1.46 -4.33 7.27
C GLY A 68 -1.33 -2.89 7.74
N SER A 69 -2.45 -2.30 8.17
CA SER A 69 -2.47 -1.17 9.11
C SER A 69 -2.96 -1.67 10.47
N GLU A 70 -2.55 -1.02 11.55
CA GLU A 70 -2.95 -1.35 12.94
C GLU A 70 -4.47 -1.45 13.15
N LYS A 71 -5.27 -0.90 12.22
CA LYS A 71 -6.74 -0.77 12.34
C LYS A 71 -7.54 -1.59 11.33
N LYS A 72 -6.93 -2.25 10.34
CA LYS A 72 -7.67 -2.98 9.29
C LYS A 72 -7.34 -4.47 9.23
N LYS A 73 -8.36 -5.24 8.84
CA LYS A 73 -8.31 -6.71 8.72
C LYS A 73 -7.48 -7.09 7.49
N ARG A 74 -6.28 -7.65 7.72
CA ARG A 74 -5.41 -8.18 6.65
C ARG A 74 -6.08 -9.31 5.88
N LEU A 75 -5.60 -9.52 4.65
CA LEU A 75 -5.98 -10.61 3.76
C LEU A 75 -5.83 -11.99 4.42
N GLY A 76 -4.80 -12.16 5.27
CA GLY A 76 -4.45 -13.45 5.85
C GLY A 76 -4.03 -14.48 4.80
N ALA A 77 -3.47 -14.02 3.66
CA ALA A 77 -2.90 -14.89 2.64
C ALA A 77 -1.52 -15.41 3.03
N TRP A 78 -0.72 -14.63 3.76
CA TRP A 78 0.52 -15.12 4.37
C TRP A 78 0.23 -15.77 5.72
N GLY A 79 0.49 -17.07 5.83
CA GLY A 79 0.35 -17.84 7.06
C GLY A 79 -1.07 -18.02 7.61
N GLY A 80 -2.09 -17.56 6.89
CA GLY A 80 -3.48 -17.75 7.29
C GLY A 80 -3.86 -16.98 8.55
N VAL A 81 -4.71 -17.60 9.37
CA VAL A 81 -5.07 -17.04 10.68
C VAL A 81 -3.86 -17.03 11.62
N VAL A 82 -2.98 -18.02 11.52
CA VAL A 82 -1.77 -18.13 12.34
C VAL A 82 -0.80 -16.99 12.02
N GLY A 83 -0.51 -16.76 10.74
CA GLY A 83 0.34 -15.66 10.28
C GLY A 83 -0.22 -14.29 10.65
N THR A 84 -1.54 -14.08 10.51
CA THR A 84 -2.19 -12.85 10.96
C THR A 84 -1.99 -12.63 12.47
N ARG A 85 -2.25 -13.65 13.30
CA ARG A 85 -2.06 -13.55 14.76
C ARG A 85 -0.61 -13.33 15.15
N PHE A 86 0.30 -14.06 14.50
CA PHE A 86 1.73 -13.92 14.73
C PHE A 86 2.23 -12.51 14.39
N HIS A 87 1.78 -11.94 13.27
CA HIS A 87 2.10 -10.56 12.92
C HIS A 87 1.57 -9.55 13.94
N LEU A 88 0.32 -9.69 14.39
CA LEU A 88 -0.25 -8.80 15.42
C LEU A 88 0.56 -8.85 16.71
N LEU A 89 0.89 -10.07 17.18
CA LEU A 89 1.75 -10.27 18.34
C LEU A 89 3.13 -9.61 18.14
N CYS A 90 3.73 -9.75 16.96
CA CYS A 90 4.99 -9.08 16.66
C CYS A 90 4.86 -7.55 16.71
N GLY A 91 3.76 -6.99 16.22
CA GLY A 91 3.47 -5.56 16.31
C GLY A 91 3.39 -5.07 17.76
N ASP A 92 2.59 -5.76 18.58
CA ASP A 92 2.39 -5.44 20.00
C ASP A 92 3.70 -5.53 20.79
N LEU A 93 4.49 -6.58 20.56
CA LEU A 93 5.78 -6.76 21.23
C LEU A 93 6.82 -5.76 20.75
N SER A 94 6.91 -5.50 19.43
CA SER A 94 7.92 -4.61 18.86
C SER A 94 7.88 -3.18 19.42
N SER A 95 6.72 -2.73 19.88
CA SER A 95 6.55 -1.41 20.50
C SER A 95 7.19 -1.30 21.90
N ASN A 96 7.53 -2.43 22.52
CA ASN A 96 8.08 -2.53 23.86
C ASN A 96 9.51 -3.13 23.87
N VAL A 97 10.12 -3.31 22.69
CA VAL A 97 11.46 -3.87 22.58
C VAL A 97 12.49 -2.80 22.92
N GLU A 98 13.32 -3.09 23.92
CA GLU A 98 14.47 -2.27 24.30
C GLU A 98 15.64 -2.54 23.36
N ALA A 99 16.57 -1.58 23.25
CA ALA A 99 17.67 -1.66 22.29
C ALA A 99 18.60 -2.85 22.54
N ASP A 100 18.78 -3.25 23.81
CA ASP A 100 19.62 -4.36 24.25
C ASP A 100 18.98 -5.74 23.98
N THR A 101 17.65 -5.82 23.92
CA THR A 101 16.89 -7.05 23.65
C THR A 101 16.40 -7.17 22.19
N ALA A 102 16.65 -6.15 21.37
CA ALA A 102 16.19 -6.11 19.99
C ALA A 102 16.67 -7.28 19.14
N ALA A 103 17.96 -7.63 19.23
CA ALA A 103 18.52 -8.74 18.47
C ALA A 103 17.84 -10.08 18.76
N ASP A 104 17.58 -10.37 20.03
CA ASP A 104 16.90 -11.58 20.46
C ASP A 104 15.44 -11.61 20.01
N PHE A 105 14.74 -10.48 20.13
CA PHE A 105 13.37 -10.37 19.65
C PHE A 105 13.27 -10.62 18.14
N PHE A 106 14.12 -9.98 17.33
CA PHE A 106 14.06 -10.12 15.88
C PHE A 106 14.58 -11.48 15.39
N LEU A 107 15.48 -12.12 16.14
CA LEU A 107 15.84 -13.53 15.93
C LEU A 107 14.64 -14.47 16.21
N TRP A 108 13.96 -14.27 17.33
CA TRP A 108 12.75 -15.03 17.66
C TRP A 108 11.66 -14.82 16.60
N ARG A 109 11.41 -13.57 16.20
CA ARG A 109 10.43 -13.21 15.17
C ARG A 109 10.73 -13.90 13.83
N SER A 110 11.97 -13.81 13.35
CA SER A 110 12.38 -14.39 12.06
C SER A 110 12.25 -15.92 12.04
N LYS A 111 12.70 -16.59 13.10
CA LYS A 111 12.52 -18.04 13.28
C LYS A 111 11.04 -18.43 13.37
N GLY A 112 10.27 -17.69 14.17
CA GLY A 112 8.83 -17.89 14.30
C GLY A 112 8.09 -17.72 12.97
N ALA A 113 8.41 -16.68 12.19
CA ALA A 113 7.86 -16.47 10.86
C ALA A 113 8.18 -17.62 9.91
N THR A 114 9.42 -18.13 9.95
CA THR A 114 9.85 -19.28 9.15
C THR A 114 9.04 -20.52 9.50
N LEU A 115 8.77 -20.77 10.78
CA LEU A 115 7.94 -21.88 11.23
C LEU A 115 6.47 -21.72 10.80
N VAL A 116 5.92 -20.51 10.93
CA VAL A 116 4.55 -20.22 10.44
C VAL A 116 4.45 -20.51 8.95
N GLU A 117 5.40 -20.01 8.16
CA GLU A 117 5.41 -20.20 6.71
C GLU A 117 5.56 -21.68 6.34
N ALA A 118 6.46 -22.41 7.00
CA ALA A 118 6.62 -23.85 6.78
C ALA A 118 5.36 -24.66 7.15
N ALA A 119 4.64 -24.26 8.20
CA ALA A 119 3.46 -24.98 8.69
C ALA A 119 2.18 -24.67 7.90
N THR A 120 2.05 -23.46 7.36
CA THR A 120 0.77 -22.96 6.80
C THR A 120 0.86 -22.45 5.37
N GLY A 121 2.06 -22.10 4.90
CA GLY A 121 2.31 -21.63 3.54
C GLY A 121 1.55 -20.36 3.17
N LEU A 122 1.34 -20.21 1.86
CA LEU A 122 0.52 -19.16 1.26
C LEU A 122 -0.88 -19.70 0.96
N HIS A 123 -1.92 -18.89 1.20
CA HIS A 123 -3.31 -19.25 0.92
C HIS A 123 -3.83 -18.60 -0.36
N ASP A 124 -3.60 -19.27 -1.49
CA ASP A 124 -3.97 -18.79 -2.83
C ASP A 124 -5.46 -18.43 -2.95
N ARG A 125 -6.36 -19.23 -2.37
CA ARG A 125 -7.80 -18.97 -2.46
C ARG A 125 -8.20 -17.62 -1.83
N LYS A 126 -7.60 -17.26 -0.69
CA LYS A 126 -7.88 -15.98 -0.03
C LYS A 126 -7.35 -14.83 -0.87
N LEU A 127 -6.14 -14.97 -1.42
CA LEU A 127 -5.55 -14.01 -2.34
C LEU A 127 -6.45 -13.77 -3.56
N GLN A 128 -6.90 -14.83 -4.23
CA GLN A 128 -7.79 -14.73 -5.39
C GLN A 128 -9.10 -14.00 -5.06
N GLN A 129 -9.71 -14.29 -3.92
CA GLN A 129 -10.95 -13.63 -3.47
C GLN A 129 -10.75 -12.14 -3.22
N TYR A 130 -9.62 -11.77 -2.60
CA TYR A 130 -9.30 -10.37 -2.36
C TYR A 130 -9.01 -9.63 -3.65
N VAL A 131 -8.16 -10.18 -4.53
CA VAL A 131 -7.86 -9.57 -5.83
C VAL A 131 -9.12 -9.39 -6.66
N ALA A 132 -10.05 -10.35 -6.65
CA ALA A 132 -11.34 -10.21 -7.33
C ALA A 132 -12.18 -9.05 -6.78
N ARG A 133 -12.17 -8.83 -5.45
CA ARG A 133 -12.84 -7.69 -4.82
C ARG A 133 -12.18 -6.37 -5.21
N GLU A 134 -10.86 -6.28 -5.13
CA GLU A 134 -10.13 -5.07 -5.51
C GLU A 134 -10.29 -4.77 -7.01
N GLN A 135 -10.30 -5.79 -7.87
CA GLN A 135 -10.57 -5.66 -9.29
C GLN A 135 -11.98 -5.10 -9.52
N HIS A 136 -12.97 -5.56 -8.77
CA HIS A 136 -14.33 -5.03 -8.86
C HIS A 136 -14.40 -3.55 -8.45
N GLN A 137 -13.76 -3.18 -7.34
CA GLN A 137 -13.64 -1.79 -6.88
C GLN A 137 -12.95 -0.92 -7.94
N LEU A 138 -11.73 -1.27 -8.34
CA LEU A 138 -10.92 -0.50 -9.29
C LEU A 138 -11.52 -0.45 -10.70
N SER A 139 -12.47 -1.33 -11.02
CA SER A 139 -13.21 -1.25 -12.29
C SER A 139 -14.01 0.05 -12.42
N ALA A 140 -14.30 0.75 -11.31
CA ALA A 140 -14.85 2.10 -11.36
C ALA A 140 -13.93 3.08 -12.13
N LEU A 141 -12.61 2.91 -12.06
CA LEU A 141 -11.65 3.78 -12.76
C LEU A 141 -11.37 3.34 -14.20
N LEU A 142 -11.99 2.26 -14.68
CA LEU A 142 -11.93 1.89 -16.10
C LEU A 142 -12.82 2.82 -16.93
N PRO A 143 -12.40 3.18 -18.17
CA PRO A 143 -13.27 3.82 -19.14
C PRO A 143 -14.60 3.05 -19.31
N LEU A 144 -15.71 3.77 -19.42
CA LEU A 144 -17.06 3.20 -19.47
C LEU A 144 -17.20 2.04 -20.47
N GLU A 145 -16.66 2.23 -21.67
CA GLU A 145 -16.69 1.21 -22.73
C GLU A 145 -15.91 -0.06 -22.38
N LYS A 146 -14.86 0.09 -21.56
CA LYS A 146 -14.01 -1.02 -21.13
C LYS A 146 -14.54 -1.72 -19.87
N ARG A 147 -15.45 -1.10 -19.10
CA ARG A 147 -15.99 -1.70 -17.85
C ARG A 147 -16.72 -3.02 -18.10
N LYS A 148 -17.42 -3.15 -19.25
CA LYS A 148 -18.15 -4.37 -19.61
C LYS A 148 -17.30 -5.39 -20.35
N ASP A 149 -16.17 -4.95 -20.93
CA ASP A 149 -15.24 -5.82 -21.66
C ASP A 149 -14.62 -6.86 -20.69
N LYS A 150 -14.92 -8.14 -20.97
CA LYS A 150 -14.41 -9.27 -20.18
C LYS A 150 -12.90 -9.43 -20.32
N SER A 151 -12.33 -9.14 -21.48
CA SER A 151 -10.89 -9.23 -21.73
C SER A 151 -10.12 -8.21 -20.91
N VAL A 152 -10.58 -6.95 -20.88
CA VAL A 152 -9.98 -5.88 -20.07
C VAL A 152 -10.07 -6.22 -18.58
N ARG A 153 -11.24 -6.65 -18.10
CA ARG A 153 -11.41 -7.03 -16.68
C ARG A 153 -10.53 -8.21 -16.28
N ASN A 154 -10.43 -9.23 -17.12
CA ASN A 154 -9.55 -10.38 -16.88
C ASN A 154 -8.06 -9.96 -16.87
N ARG A 155 -7.67 -9.04 -17.76
CA ARG A 155 -6.33 -8.46 -17.75
C ARG A 155 -6.06 -7.72 -16.43
N LEU A 156 -6.96 -6.85 -16.01
CA LEU A 156 -6.84 -6.13 -14.74
C LEU A 156 -6.72 -7.10 -13.55
N HIS A 157 -7.57 -8.14 -13.49
CA HIS A 157 -7.50 -9.17 -12.45
C HIS A 157 -6.13 -9.85 -12.40
N ARG A 158 -5.63 -10.30 -13.56
CA ARG A 158 -4.33 -10.98 -13.65
C ARG A 158 -3.17 -10.05 -13.27
N ASP A 159 -3.19 -8.82 -13.78
CA ASP A 159 -2.10 -7.87 -13.54
C ASP A 159 -2.08 -7.46 -12.04
N LEU A 160 -3.25 -7.30 -11.40
CA LEU A 160 -3.36 -7.14 -9.95
C LEU A 160 -2.89 -8.38 -9.19
N LEU A 161 -3.30 -9.58 -9.60
CA LEU A 161 -2.89 -10.83 -8.95
C LEU A 161 -1.36 -10.94 -8.88
N ASN A 162 -0.67 -10.70 -9.99
CA ASN A 162 0.79 -10.71 -10.04
C ASN A 162 1.41 -9.71 -9.05
N ILE A 163 0.85 -8.50 -8.95
CA ILE A 163 1.32 -7.47 -8.01
C ILE A 163 1.13 -7.92 -6.56
N PHE A 164 -0.02 -8.50 -6.22
CA PHE A 164 -0.27 -8.99 -4.86
C PHE A 164 0.59 -10.22 -4.51
N GLU A 165 0.88 -11.09 -5.47
CA GLU A 165 1.84 -12.19 -5.29
C GLU A 165 3.25 -11.67 -4.99
N ASP A 166 3.71 -10.67 -5.74
CA ASP A 166 4.99 -9.98 -5.49
C ASP A 166 5.01 -9.35 -4.09
N ALA A 167 3.93 -8.65 -3.70
CA ALA A 167 3.81 -8.05 -2.38
C ALA A 167 3.85 -9.09 -1.26
N LEU A 168 3.20 -10.25 -1.43
CA LEU A 168 3.23 -11.34 -0.45
C LEU A 168 4.61 -11.98 -0.34
N ARG A 169 5.33 -12.13 -1.44
CA ARG A 169 6.73 -12.61 -1.43
C ARG A 169 7.63 -11.62 -0.67
N LEU A 170 7.50 -10.32 -0.93
CA LEU A 170 8.20 -9.29 -0.17
C LEU A 170 7.85 -9.35 1.32
N TYR A 171 6.57 -9.52 1.64
CA TYR A 171 6.13 -9.64 3.02
C TYR A 171 6.72 -10.86 3.73
N SER A 172 6.79 -12.01 3.07
CA SER A 172 7.48 -13.21 3.58
C SER A 172 8.96 -12.89 3.89
N VAL A 173 9.68 -12.25 2.97
CA VAL A 173 11.07 -11.81 3.19
C VAL A 173 11.16 -10.88 4.41
N PHE A 174 10.25 -9.93 4.55
CA PHE A 174 10.25 -9.00 5.70
C PHE A 174 9.99 -9.72 7.02
N MET A 175 9.12 -10.74 7.04
CA MET A 175 8.80 -11.49 8.25
C MET A 175 9.91 -12.46 8.65
N THR A 176 10.59 -13.07 7.68
CA THR A 176 11.66 -14.05 7.91
C THR A 176 13.04 -13.42 8.07
N SER A 177 13.20 -12.13 7.77
CA SER A 177 14.43 -11.38 8.03
C SER A 177 14.59 -11.00 9.51
N ARG A 178 15.84 -10.96 9.99
CA ARG A 178 16.20 -10.36 11.28
C ARG A 178 16.20 -8.83 11.22
N ALA A 179 16.41 -8.23 10.05
CA ALA A 179 16.19 -6.81 9.88
C ALA A 179 14.68 -6.53 9.94
N PHE A 180 14.29 -5.46 10.63
CA PHE A 180 12.90 -5.04 10.69
C PHE A 180 12.58 -4.11 9.52
N CYS A 181 11.77 -4.61 8.59
CA CYS A 181 11.29 -3.85 7.46
C CYS A 181 9.91 -3.26 7.78
N LYS A 182 9.79 -1.93 7.75
CA LYS A 182 8.54 -1.21 7.99
C LYS A 182 8.10 -0.52 6.70
N VAL A 183 7.01 -0.99 6.12
CA VAL A 183 6.28 -0.22 5.10
C VAL A 183 5.51 0.86 5.84
N TYR A 184 5.64 2.11 5.40
CA TYR A 184 4.97 3.22 6.05
C TYR A 184 4.35 4.13 5.01
N TRP A 185 3.16 4.63 5.33
CA TRP A 185 2.69 5.84 4.69
C TRP A 185 3.28 7.01 5.46
N PRO A 186 3.82 8.03 4.79
CA PRO A 186 4.13 9.28 5.47
C PRO A 186 2.84 9.72 6.18
N SER A 187 2.88 9.72 7.52
CA SER A 187 1.85 10.28 8.36
C SER A 187 2.35 11.67 8.70
N PRO A 188 1.93 12.67 7.95
CA PRO A 188 2.66 13.91 7.95
C PRO A 188 2.41 14.70 9.24
N LEU A 189 3.44 15.43 9.67
CA LEU A 189 3.30 16.52 10.62
C LEU A 189 2.45 17.60 9.93
N LYS A 190 1.25 17.83 10.45
CA LYS A 190 0.38 18.90 9.99
C LYS A 190 1.03 20.23 10.36
N GLU A 191 1.26 21.10 9.38
CA GLU A 191 1.36 22.54 9.67
C GLU A 191 0.07 23.02 10.37
N PRO A 192 0.07 24.18 11.04
CA PRO A 192 -1.14 24.73 11.67
C PRO A 192 -2.33 24.88 10.70
N ASP A 193 -2.05 25.03 9.40
CA ASP A 193 -3.04 25.08 8.33
C ASP A 193 -3.43 23.70 7.76
N GLY A 194 -2.83 22.62 8.30
CA GLY A 194 -3.04 21.25 7.87
C GLY A 194 -2.21 20.80 6.67
N SER A 195 -1.36 21.66 6.11
CA SER A 195 -0.52 21.33 4.95
C SER A 195 0.75 20.55 5.33
N PHE A 196 1.34 19.88 4.34
CA PHE A 196 2.49 19.01 4.51
C PHE A 196 3.69 19.57 3.76
N VAL A 197 4.87 19.56 4.38
CA VAL A 197 6.08 20.08 3.74
C VAL A 197 6.80 18.94 3.00
N TYR A 198 7.16 19.19 1.75
CA TYR A 198 8.00 18.31 0.95
C TYR A 198 9.42 18.31 1.49
N ASP A 199 9.93 17.12 1.78
CA ASP A 199 11.33 16.92 2.17
C ASP A 199 12.01 15.98 1.16
N PRO A 200 12.94 16.48 0.31
CA PRO A 200 13.64 15.65 -0.65
C PRO A 200 14.55 14.59 -0.01
N ALA A 201 14.91 14.72 1.27
CA ALA A 201 15.66 13.70 1.98
C ALA A 201 14.81 12.46 2.25
N THR A 202 13.49 12.62 2.43
CA THR A 202 12.58 11.55 2.84
C THR A 202 11.48 11.24 1.82
N MET A 203 11.31 12.04 0.76
CA MET A 203 10.24 11.90 -0.24
C MET A 203 10.73 12.09 -1.67
N GLU A 204 10.01 11.50 -2.64
CA GLU A 204 10.21 11.69 -4.08
C GLU A 204 9.01 12.42 -4.70
N ALA A 205 9.22 13.62 -5.25
CA ALA A 205 8.18 14.35 -5.96
C ALA A 205 8.02 13.79 -7.37
N GLU A 206 6.82 13.34 -7.72
CA GLU A 206 6.51 12.76 -9.03
C GLU A 206 5.81 13.75 -9.97
N ALA A 207 5.00 14.64 -9.42
CA ALA A 207 4.34 15.70 -10.15
C ALA A 207 4.34 16.99 -9.34
N TRP A 208 4.47 18.11 -10.03
CA TRP A 208 4.24 19.45 -9.51
C TRP A 208 2.86 19.88 -10.00
N GLY A 209 1.99 20.27 -9.08
CA GLY A 209 0.71 20.88 -9.37
C GLY A 209 0.92 22.18 -10.14
N SER A 210 -0.16 22.68 -10.73
CA SER A 210 -0.17 23.88 -11.57
C SER A 210 0.20 25.18 -10.85
N HIS A 211 0.39 25.17 -9.52
CA HIS A 211 0.54 26.35 -8.68
C HIS A 211 1.92 26.43 -8.01
N LEU A 212 2.94 26.78 -8.81
CA LEU A 212 4.36 26.92 -8.40
C LEU A 212 4.66 28.05 -7.37
N ASP A 213 3.64 28.67 -6.77
CA ASP A 213 3.83 29.81 -5.87
C ASP A 213 4.40 29.39 -4.50
N ARG A 214 4.41 28.08 -4.17
CA ARG A 214 5.03 27.51 -2.96
C ARG A 214 5.58 26.09 -3.21
N PRO A 215 6.77 25.93 -3.84
CA PRO A 215 7.32 24.66 -4.32
C PRO A 215 7.77 23.67 -3.23
N GLN A 216 7.08 23.60 -2.09
CA GLN A 216 7.47 22.81 -0.93
C GLN A 216 6.27 22.18 -0.22
N ARG A 217 5.07 22.15 -0.80
CA ARG A 217 3.90 21.53 -0.14
C ARG A 217 3.52 20.22 -0.80
N VAL A 218 3.41 19.16 -0.02
CA VAL A 218 2.83 17.87 -0.46
C VAL A 218 1.31 18.00 -0.41
N VAL A 219 0.68 17.81 -1.57
CA VAL A 219 -0.77 17.82 -1.71
C VAL A 219 -1.35 16.41 -1.71
N PHE A 220 -0.56 15.39 -2.10
CA PHE A 220 -1.03 14.03 -2.19
C PHE A 220 0.08 12.98 -2.05
N ASN A 221 -0.23 11.86 -1.39
CA ASN A 221 0.69 10.72 -1.28
C ASN A 221 0.31 9.65 -2.31
N ILE A 222 1.27 9.21 -3.10
CA ILE A 222 1.06 8.26 -4.20
C ILE A 222 1.38 6.84 -3.75
N SER A 223 2.50 6.65 -3.05
CA SER A 223 2.98 5.33 -2.65
C SER A 223 3.63 5.34 -1.27
N PRO A 224 3.65 4.21 -0.56
CA PRO A 224 4.30 4.11 0.73
C PRO A 224 5.83 4.09 0.58
N GLY A 225 6.52 4.45 1.65
CA GLY A 225 7.95 4.24 1.80
C GLY A 225 8.27 2.89 2.44
N LEU A 226 9.57 2.53 2.41
CA LEU A 226 10.11 1.36 3.08
C LEU A 226 11.32 1.75 3.92
N LEU A 227 11.23 1.50 5.22
CA LEU A 227 12.35 1.60 6.15
C LEU A 227 12.90 0.22 6.47
N LYS A 228 14.20 0.16 6.71
CA LYS A 228 14.90 -0.97 7.30
C LYS A 228 15.53 -0.53 8.61
N ILE A 229 15.31 -1.31 9.67
CA ILE A 229 15.90 -1.10 10.99
C ILE A 229 16.73 -2.34 11.33
N GLY A 230 17.99 -2.12 11.71
CA GLY A 230 18.96 -3.19 11.88
C GLY A 230 19.36 -3.90 10.58
N THR A 231 20.32 -4.80 10.70
CA THR A 231 20.89 -5.59 9.61
C THR A 231 20.27 -6.99 9.54
N ALA A 232 20.49 -7.68 8.42
CA ALA A 232 19.96 -9.03 8.23
C ALA A 232 20.66 -10.10 9.08
N ASP A 233 21.86 -9.81 9.61
CA ASP A 233 22.57 -10.68 10.56
C ASP A 233 22.05 -10.52 12.01
N GLY A 234 21.30 -9.44 12.29
CA GLY A 234 20.69 -9.16 13.58
C GLY A 234 21.51 -8.21 14.45
N SER A 235 22.05 -7.14 13.87
CA SER A 235 22.79 -6.08 14.56
C SER A 235 22.31 -4.68 14.16
N ASP A 236 22.88 -3.62 14.74
CA ASP A 236 22.64 -2.20 14.41
C ASP A 236 21.15 -1.75 14.46
N TYR A 237 20.37 -2.21 15.44
CA TYR A 237 18.96 -1.84 15.58
C TYR A 237 18.71 -0.38 15.97
N ASP A 238 19.76 0.36 16.32
CA ASP A 238 19.77 1.82 16.47
C ASP A 238 19.76 2.57 15.12
N ARG A 239 20.05 1.87 14.01
CA ARG A 239 20.12 2.47 12.67
C ARG A 239 18.82 2.25 11.89
N VAL A 240 18.29 3.35 11.37
CA VAL A 240 17.14 3.37 10.45
C VAL A 240 17.61 3.82 9.07
N SER A 241 17.36 3.00 8.05
CA SER A 241 17.72 3.29 6.66
C SER A 241 16.48 3.32 5.76
N PRO A 242 16.22 4.42 5.02
CA PRO A 242 15.21 4.41 3.98
C PRO A 242 15.70 3.57 2.80
N LEU A 243 14.97 2.51 2.47
CA LEU A 243 15.22 1.71 1.27
C LEU A 243 14.46 2.23 0.06
N VAL A 244 13.28 2.79 0.30
CA VAL A 244 12.41 3.40 -0.73
C VAL A 244 11.74 4.62 -0.11
N LYS A 245 11.81 5.76 -0.79
CA LYS A 245 11.10 6.97 -0.39
C LYS A 245 9.65 6.90 -0.88
N PRO A 246 8.65 7.32 -0.08
CA PRO A 246 7.31 7.53 -0.58
C PRO A 246 7.30 8.55 -1.73
N ARG A 247 6.48 8.27 -2.74
CA ARG A 247 6.24 9.18 -3.86
C ARG A 247 5.06 10.09 -3.55
N VAL A 248 5.15 11.35 -3.92
CA VAL A 248 4.18 12.40 -3.59
C VAL A 248 3.93 13.34 -4.77
N VAL A 249 2.76 13.98 -4.76
CA VAL A 249 2.46 15.16 -5.60
C VAL A 249 2.68 16.40 -4.74
N CYS A 250 3.39 17.38 -5.30
CA CYS A 250 3.64 18.66 -4.65
C CYS A 250 2.88 19.79 -5.35
N SER A 251 2.58 20.89 -4.67
CA SER A 251 2.25 22.18 -5.30
C SER A 251 3.45 23.11 -5.32
#